data_AF-A0A7L6LCJ1-F1
#
_entry.id   AF-A0A7L6LCJ1-F1
#
_cell.length_a   1.000
_cell.length_b   1.000
_cell.length_c   1.000
_cell.angle_alpha   90.00
_cell.angle_beta   90.00
_cell.angle_gamma   90.00
#
_symmetry.space_group_name_H-M   'P 1'
#
loop_
_entity.id
_entity.type
_entity.pdbx_description
1 polymer ?
#
loop_
_entity_poly.entity_id
_entity_poly.type
_entity_poly.pdbx_seq_one_letter_code
_entity_poly.pdbx_strand_id
1 'polypeptide(L)'
;MKQMSLIEMDGFLKGKCIPRDLKVNETNAEYLVRKFAEAEAKCAELAAENARLKAGAMYFSYGSEFSFECHKTAEEAIAAAEAAIDDYRGDACDGWSEEVESICWGVIIQQATKVGERKKRKCDRVSPWIERVCDYELRPNVETPATDAFLAEVRAQGVEMYADNLDNAADDAERGGFDYAVKFLRSEASGVRLFADQLRKGGNQ
;
A
#
# COMPACT_ATOMS: atom_id res chain seq x y z
N MET A 1 -9.15 3.33 14.08
CA MET A 1 -10.49 2.76 14.32
C MET A 1 -10.29 1.41 14.98
N LYS A 2 -10.54 1.32 16.29
CA LYS A 2 -10.43 0.05 17.02
C LYS A 2 -11.43 -0.95 16.42
N GLN A 3 -10.95 -2.13 16.03
CA GLN A 3 -11.83 -3.21 15.61
C GLN A 3 -12.55 -3.74 16.84
N MET A 4 -13.87 -3.70 16.80
CA MET A 4 -14.71 -4.20 17.89
C MET A 4 -14.53 -5.73 17.98
N SER A 5 -14.23 -6.24 19.17
CA SER A 5 -14.19 -7.70 19.40
C SER A 5 -15.58 -8.31 19.22
N LEU A 6 -15.65 -9.62 19.02
CA LEU A 6 -16.94 -10.33 18.93
C LEU A 6 -17.80 -10.14 20.18
N ILE A 7 -17.17 -10.06 21.36
CA ILE A 7 -17.85 -9.85 22.64
C ILE A 7 -18.40 -8.43 22.74
N GLU A 8 -17.59 -7.42 22.37
CA GLU A 8 -18.05 -6.03 22.33
C GLU A 8 -19.16 -5.83 21.30
N MET A 9 -19.06 -6.48 20.13
CA MET A 9 -20.09 -6.42 19.08
C MET A 9 -21.40 -7.06 19.55
N ASP A 10 -21.34 -8.24 20.18
CA ASP A 10 -22.53 -8.88 20.76
C ASP A 10 -23.15 -8.00 21.85
N GLY A 11 -22.32 -7.40 22.70
CA GLY A 11 -22.76 -6.42 23.71
C GLY A 11 -23.48 -5.22 23.08
N PHE A 12 -22.93 -4.67 22.01
CA PHE A 12 -23.48 -3.49 21.32
C PHE A 12 -24.82 -3.82 20.65
N LEU A 13 -24.88 -4.94 19.93
CA LEU A 13 -26.10 -5.40 19.26
C LEU A 13 -27.21 -5.73 20.26
N LYS A 14 -26.86 -6.15 21.48
CA LYS A 14 -27.81 -6.40 22.59
C LYS A 14 -28.10 -5.16 23.45
N GLY A 15 -27.53 -4.00 23.13
CA GLY A 15 -27.71 -2.76 23.89
C GLY A 15 -27.06 -2.77 25.28
N LYS A 16 -26.09 -3.65 25.53
CA LYS A 16 -25.35 -3.78 26.79
C LYS A 16 -24.09 -2.95 26.85
N CYS A 17 -23.58 -2.48 25.71
CA CYS A 17 -22.45 -1.56 25.64
C CYS A 17 -22.66 -0.50 24.55
N ILE A 18 -21.93 0.61 24.67
CA ILE A 18 -21.95 1.72 23.72
C ILE A 18 -20.52 1.90 23.18
N PRO A 19 -20.32 1.95 21.85
CA PRO A 19 -19.01 2.21 21.28
C PRO A 19 -18.50 3.59 21.70
N ARG A 20 -17.23 3.67 22.07
CA ARG A 20 -16.61 4.92 22.54
C ARG A 20 -16.71 6.06 21.52
N ASP A 21 -16.72 5.73 20.23
CA ASP A 21 -16.73 6.68 19.12
C ASP A 21 -18.11 6.84 18.46
N LEU A 22 -19.17 6.47 19.18
CA LEU A 22 -20.54 6.81 18.82
C LEU A 22 -20.75 8.33 18.97
N LYS A 23 -21.25 8.99 17.92
CA LYS A 23 -21.48 10.44 17.95
C LYS A 23 -22.76 10.77 18.73
N VAL A 24 -22.83 12.00 19.24
CA VAL A 24 -24.05 12.52 19.88
C VAL A 24 -25.17 12.56 18.83
N ASN A 25 -26.35 12.04 19.19
CA ASN A 25 -27.51 11.89 18.32
C ASN A 25 -27.33 10.91 17.12
N GLU A 26 -26.31 10.07 17.13
CA GLU A 26 -26.14 8.99 16.15
C GLU A 26 -26.83 7.72 16.66
N THR A 27 -27.70 7.14 15.84
CA THR A 27 -28.33 5.84 16.12
C THR A 27 -27.35 4.70 15.89
N ASN A 28 -27.61 3.53 16.48
CA ASN A 28 -26.78 2.34 16.27
C ASN A 28 -26.68 1.93 14.79
N ALA A 29 -27.77 2.11 14.03
CA ALA A 29 -27.80 1.82 12.60
C ALA A 29 -26.92 2.80 11.83
N GLU A 30 -27.03 4.11 12.10
CA GLU A 30 -26.17 5.13 11.49
C GLU A 30 -24.70 4.90 11.80
N TYR A 31 -24.38 4.53 13.05
CA TYR A 31 -23.02 4.15 13.45
C TYR A 31 -22.48 3.00 12.60
N LEU A 32 -23.23 1.89 12.48
CA LEU A 32 -22.79 0.73 11.71
C LEU A 32 -22.62 1.06 10.23
N VAL A 33 -23.57 1.77 9.63
CA VAL A 33 -23.49 2.22 8.23
C VAL A 33 -22.25 3.07 8.02
N ARG A 34 -21.97 4.01 8.92
CA ARG A 34 -20.76 4.83 8.85
C ARG A 34 -19.50 3.97 8.96
N LYS A 35 -19.45 2.98 9.85
CA LYS A 35 -18.29 2.10 10.01
C LYS A 35 -18.04 1.21 8.80
N PHE A 36 -19.09 0.68 8.18
CA PHE A 36 -18.96 -0.06 6.93
C PHE A 36 -18.50 0.85 5.80
N ALA A 37 -19.05 2.06 5.67
CA ALA A 37 -18.61 3.02 4.67
C ALA A 37 -17.12 3.45 4.87
N GLU A 38 -16.69 3.68 6.10
CA GLU A 38 -15.28 3.98 6.44
C GLU A 38 -14.35 2.81 6.06
N ALA A 39 -14.78 1.56 6.22
CA ALA A 39 -14.01 0.38 5.82
C ALA A 39 -14.00 0.16 4.29
N GLU A 40 -15.14 0.29 3.64
CA GLU A 40 -15.28 0.21 2.18
C GLU A 40 -14.43 1.27 1.48
N ALA A 41 -14.40 2.50 2.01
CA ALA A 41 -13.56 3.58 1.48
C ALA A 41 -12.07 3.21 1.50
N LYS A 42 -11.56 2.67 2.62
CA LYS A 42 -10.17 2.21 2.72
C LYS A 42 -9.85 1.09 1.73
N CYS A 43 -10.77 0.12 1.59
CA CYS A 43 -10.63 -0.96 0.61
C CYS A 43 -10.63 -0.41 -0.83
N ALA A 44 -11.48 0.57 -1.14
CA ALA A 44 -11.54 1.20 -2.45
C ALA A 44 -10.25 1.97 -2.78
N GLU A 45 -9.68 2.69 -1.82
CA GLU A 45 -8.40 3.39 -1.98
C GLU A 45 -7.24 2.42 -2.28
N LEU A 46 -7.12 1.35 -1.49
CA LEU A 46 -6.13 0.29 -1.72
C LEU A 46 -6.34 -0.42 -3.07
N ALA A 47 -7.59 -0.68 -3.44
CA ALA A 47 -7.91 -1.31 -4.73
C ALA A 47 -7.55 -0.39 -5.90
N ALA A 48 -7.82 0.91 -5.81
CA ALA A 48 -7.46 1.89 -6.82
C ALA A 48 -5.94 2.03 -6.97
N GLU A 49 -5.20 2.04 -5.87
CA GLU A 49 -3.74 2.05 -5.88
C GLU A 49 -3.16 0.78 -6.51
N ASN A 50 -3.67 -0.40 -6.12
CA ASN A 50 -3.28 -1.67 -6.74
C ASN A 50 -3.59 -1.71 -8.23
N ALA A 51 -4.73 -1.17 -8.66
CA ALA A 51 -5.08 -1.09 -10.07
C ALA A 51 -4.09 -0.21 -10.84
N ARG A 52 -3.65 0.92 -10.26
CA ARG A 52 -2.62 1.78 -10.86
C ARG A 52 -1.28 1.08 -10.97
N LEU A 53 -0.85 0.34 -9.94
CA LEU A 53 0.40 -0.43 -9.97
C LEU A 53 0.37 -1.52 -11.04
N LYS A 54 -0.77 -2.22 -11.20
CA LYS A 54 -0.95 -3.24 -12.24
C LYS A 54 -0.99 -2.66 -13.64
N ALA A 55 -1.52 -1.44 -13.80
CA ALA A 55 -1.50 -0.75 -15.09
C ALA A 55 -0.08 -0.32 -15.50
N GLY A 56 0.80 -0.08 -14.52
CA GLY A 56 2.19 0.33 -14.76
C GLY A 56 2.31 1.62 -15.57
N ALA A 57 3.53 1.90 -16.01
CA ALA A 57 3.83 2.94 -16.99
C ALA A 57 3.79 2.41 -18.44
N MET A 58 4.24 1.17 -18.64
CA MET A 58 4.26 0.45 -19.92
C MET A 58 4.23 -1.07 -19.66
N TYR A 59 4.21 -1.86 -20.72
CA TYR A 59 4.36 -3.31 -20.69
C TYR A 59 5.56 -3.73 -21.53
N PHE A 60 6.08 -4.93 -21.30
CA PHE A 60 7.13 -5.49 -22.13
C PHE A 60 6.85 -6.92 -22.53
N SER A 61 7.43 -7.34 -23.66
CA SER A 61 7.64 -8.75 -24.02
C SER A 61 9.13 -9.00 -24.22
N TYR A 62 9.56 -10.21 -23.94
CA TYR A 62 10.94 -10.67 -24.09
C TYR A 62 10.97 -12.15 -24.48
N GLY A 63 11.92 -12.53 -25.32
CA GLY A 63 12.34 -13.91 -25.57
C GLY A 63 13.83 -13.94 -25.94
N SER A 64 14.47 -15.10 -25.87
CA SER A 64 15.90 -15.22 -26.22
C SER A 64 16.17 -14.80 -27.67
N GLU A 65 15.27 -15.16 -28.60
CA GLU A 65 15.33 -14.77 -30.01
C GLU A 65 14.58 -13.46 -30.32
N PHE A 66 13.67 -13.06 -29.43
CA PHE A 66 12.86 -11.85 -29.54
C PHE A 66 13.33 -10.80 -28.53
N SER A 67 14.04 -9.77 -29.00
CA SER A 67 14.58 -8.71 -28.12
C SER A 67 13.52 -8.06 -27.23
N PHE A 68 13.94 -7.39 -26.15
CA PHE A 68 13.05 -6.65 -25.28
C PHE A 68 12.26 -5.56 -26.04
N GLU A 69 10.94 -5.69 -26.05
CA GLU A 69 10.03 -4.78 -26.73
C GLU A 69 9.05 -4.14 -25.75
N CYS A 70 8.82 -2.84 -25.90
CA CYS A 70 7.87 -2.08 -25.07
C CYS A 70 6.51 -1.95 -25.77
N HIS A 71 5.44 -2.16 -25.01
CA HIS A 71 4.05 -2.10 -25.46
C HIS A 71 3.25 -1.09 -24.65
N LYS A 72 2.20 -0.53 -25.25
CA LYS A 72 1.34 0.45 -24.57
C LYS A 72 0.29 -0.21 -23.70
N THR A 73 -0.14 -1.42 -24.06
CA THR A 73 -1.18 -2.16 -23.36
C THR A 73 -0.70 -3.56 -22.98
N ALA A 74 -1.38 -4.17 -21.99
CA ALA A 74 -1.08 -5.53 -21.59
C ALA A 74 -1.40 -6.51 -22.72
N GLU A 75 -2.50 -6.26 -23.44
CA GLU A 75 -2.96 -7.09 -24.55
C GLU A 75 -1.93 -7.14 -25.70
N GLU A 76 -1.28 -6.01 -26.02
CA GLU A 76 -0.20 -5.96 -27.01
C GLU A 76 1.01 -6.80 -26.58
N ALA A 77 1.45 -6.66 -25.33
CA ALA A 77 2.58 -7.41 -24.80
C ALA A 77 2.32 -8.93 -24.73
N ILE A 78 1.11 -9.32 -24.30
CA ILE A 78 0.68 -10.72 -24.27
C ILE A 78 0.63 -11.27 -25.69
N ALA A 79 0.00 -10.56 -26.64
CA ALA A 79 -0.10 -11.01 -28.01
C ALA A 79 1.28 -11.17 -28.67
N ALA A 80 2.23 -10.27 -28.40
CA ALA A 80 3.60 -10.39 -28.88
C ALA A 80 4.31 -11.63 -28.31
N ALA A 81 4.16 -11.88 -27.00
CA ALA A 81 4.72 -13.07 -26.37
C ALA A 81 4.06 -14.37 -26.87
N GLU A 82 2.74 -14.38 -27.08
CA GLU A 82 2.01 -15.53 -27.64
C GLU A 82 2.40 -15.81 -29.09
N ALA A 83 2.62 -14.77 -29.91
CA ALA A 83 3.13 -14.93 -31.27
C ALA A 83 4.54 -15.54 -31.29
N ALA A 84 5.42 -15.07 -30.41
CA ALA A 84 6.75 -15.67 -30.24
C ALA A 84 6.68 -17.15 -29.83
N ILE A 85 5.73 -17.53 -28.98
CA ILE A 85 5.50 -18.94 -28.61
C ILE A 85 4.96 -19.76 -29.80
N ASP A 86 4.08 -19.17 -30.62
CA ASP A 86 3.46 -19.85 -31.76
C ASP A 86 4.49 -20.27 -32.82
N ASP A 87 5.52 -19.45 -33.04
CA ASP A 87 6.62 -19.76 -33.97
C ASP A 87 7.33 -21.08 -33.60
N TYR A 88 7.41 -21.44 -32.31
CA TYR A 88 7.99 -22.71 -31.87
C TYR A 88 7.01 -23.89 -31.90
N ARG A 89 5.70 -23.67 -32.08
CA ARG A 89 4.71 -24.77 -32.09
C ARG A 89 4.89 -25.73 -33.26
N GLY A 90 5.44 -25.24 -34.39
CA GLY A 90 5.69 -26.06 -35.57
C GLY A 90 6.73 -27.16 -35.34
N ASP A 91 7.74 -26.88 -34.51
CA ASP A 91 8.86 -27.78 -34.22
C ASP A 91 8.66 -28.56 -32.90
N ALA A 92 7.55 -28.33 -32.19
CA ALA A 92 7.28 -28.92 -30.88
C ALA A 92 6.95 -30.44 -30.89
N CYS A 93 7.05 -31.12 -32.04
CA CYS A 93 6.72 -32.54 -32.17
C CYS A 93 7.58 -33.46 -31.30
N ASP A 94 8.83 -33.07 -31.02
CA ASP A 94 9.77 -33.79 -30.15
C ASP A 94 9.89 -33.17 -28.74
N GLY A 95 9.05 -32.17 -28.43
CA GLY A 95 9.08 -31.39 -27.20
C GLY A 95 9.29 -29.89 -27.44
N TRP A 96 9.04 -29.09 -26.41
CA TRP A 96 9.29 -27.65 -26.44
C TRP A 96 10.79 -27.37 -26.27
N SER A 97 11.32 -26.38 -26.98
CA SER A 97 12.71 -25.98 -26.80
C SER A 97 12.88 -25.10 -25.55
N GLU A 98 14.09 -25.08 -24.98
CA GLU A 98 14.41 -24.33 -23.77
C GLU A 98 14.25 -22.80 -23.98
N GLU A 99 14.34 -22.35 -25.23
CA GLU A 99 14.13 -20.96 -25.63
C GLU A 99 12.73 -20.46 -25.30
N VAL A 100 11.71 -21.33 -25.35
CA VAL A 100 10.32 -20.97 -25.01
C VAL A 100 10.18 -20.64 -23.53
N GLU A 101 10.99 -21.23 -22.66
CA GLU A 101 10.99 -20.93 -21.22
C GLU A 101 11.46 -19.50 -20.93
N SER A 102 12.24 -18.90 -21.84
CA SER A 102 12.69 -17.52 -21.72
C SER A 102 11.63 -16.49 -22.13
N ILE A 103 10.56 -16.93 -22.83
CA ILE A 103 9.52 -16.03 -23.31
C ILE A 103 8.67 -15.57 -22.13
N CYS A 104 8.62 -14.26 -21.93
CA CYS A 104 7.83 -13.64 -20.88
C CYS A 104 7.27 -12.29 -21.32
N TRP A 105 6.24 -11.86 -20.61
CA TRP A 105 5.75 -10.50 -20.66
C TRP A 105 5.62 -9.95 -19.24
N GLY A 106 5.59 -8.63 -19.09
CA GLY A 106 5.44 -8.03 -17.78
C GLY A 106 5.06 -6.56 -17.81
N VAL A 107 4.91 -6.00 -16.61
CA VAL A 107 4.54 -4.61 -16.38
C VAL A 107 5.78 -3.81 -16.01
N ILE A 108 6.01 -2.71 -16.72
CA ILE A 108 7.04 -1.71 -16.39
C ILE A 108 6.42 -0.71 -15.42
N ILE A 109 6.72 -0.85 -14.14
CA ILE A 109 6.22 0.07 -13.10
C ILE A 109 6.91 1.44 -13.18
N GLN A 110 8.15 1.48 -13.67
CA GLN A 110 8.92 2.71 -13.77
C GLN A 110 9.89 2.72 -14.95
N GLN A 111 10.08 3.90 -15.54
CA GLN A 111 11.03 4.14 -16.61
C GLN A 111 11.91 5.36 -16.31
N ALA A 112 13.10 5.39 -16.90
CA ALA A 112 13.96 6.56 -16.82
C ALA A 112 13.26 7.75 -17.49
N THR A 113 13.18 8.88 -16.78
CA THR A 113 12.56 10.10 -17.31
C THR A 113 13.63 11.10 -17.71
N LYS A 114 13.40 11.78 -18.83
CA LYS A 114 14.26 12.86 -19.31
C LYS A 114 14.14 14.07 -18.40
N VAL A 115 15.28 14.58 -17.95
CA VAL A 115 15.37 15.72 -17.03
C VAL A 115 16.41 16.73 -17.51
N GLY A 116 16.31 17.96 -17.00
CA GLY A 116 17.33 18.98 -17.16
C GLY A 116 17.59 19.42 -18.60
N GLU A 117 16.60 19.27 -19.50
CA GLU A 117 16.79 19.56 -20.91
C GLU A 117 17.13 21.04 -21.16
N ARG A 118 18.32 21.29 -21.70
CA ARG A 118 18.86 22.65 -21.87
C ARG A 118 19.72 22.78 -23.12
N LYS A 119 19.97 24.03 -23.53
CA LYS A 119 20.98 24.31 -24.56
C LYS A 119 22.37 23.92 -24.05
N LYS A 120 23.21 23.45 -24.98
CA LYS A 120 24.62 23.15 -24.72
C LYS A 120 25.36 24.39 -24.20
N ARG A 121 26.22 24.18 -23.21
CA ARG A 121 27.17 25.14 -22.66
C ARG A 121 28.59 24.76 -23.09
N LYS A 122 29.51 25.73 -23.01
CA LYS A 122 30.93 25.52 -23.36
C LYS A 122 31.60 24.43 -22.51
N CYS A 123 31.16 24.25 -21.26
CA CYS A 123 31.69 23.24 -20.34
C CYS A 123 31.14 21.82 -20.58
N ASP A 124 30.11 21.64 -21.40
CA ASP A 124 29.56 20.32 -21.70
C ASP A 124 30.53 19.58 -22.62
N ARG A 125 31.10 18.47 -22.16
CA ARG A 125 32.00 17.58 -22.93
C ARG A 125 31.21 16.74 -23.95
N VAL A 126 30.49 17.43 -24.83
CA VAL A 126 29.64 16.84 -25.86
C VAL A 126 30.04 17.36 -27.24
N SER A 127 29.78 16.55 -28.25
CA SER A 127 30.23 16.81 -29.62
C SER A 127 29.77 18.17 -30.18
N PRO A 128 30.50 18.81 -31.12
CA PRO A 128 30.15 20.12 -31.67
C PRO A 128 28.77 20.19 -32.33
N TRP A 129 28.28 19.09 -32.90
CA TRP A 129 26.96 19.00 -33.57
C TRP A 129 25.77 18.83 -32.60
N ILE A 130 26.02 18.69 -31.30
CA ILE A 130 24.96 18.56 -30.29
C ILE A 130 24.54 19.95 -29.83
N GLU A 131 23.28 20.32 -30.03
CA GLU A 131 22.74 21.63 -29.66
C GLU A 131 22.14 21.66 -28.24
N ARG A 132 21.63 20.52 -27.79
CA ARG A 132 20.88 20.37 -26.54
C ARG A 132 21.37 19.17 -25.76
N VAL A 133 21.39 19.30 -24.45
CA VAL A 133 21.83 18.28 -23.51
C VAL A 133 20.71 18.03 -22.51
N CYS A 134 20.49 16.78 -22.16
CA CYS A 134 19.59 16.33 -21.10
C CYS A 134 20.21 15.12 -20.41
N ASP A 135 19.77 14.88 -19.18
CA ASP A 135 20.07 13.66 -18.44
C ASP A 135 18.82 12.78 -18.37
N TYR A 136 19.02 11.51 -18.03
CA TYR A 136 17.95 10.57 -17.73
C TYR A 136 18.14 10.07 -16.31
N GLU A 137 17.08 10.12 -15.52
CA GLU A 137 17.09 9.69 -14.13
C GLU A 137 15.96 8.69 -13.89
N LEU A 138 16.28 7.63 -13.13
CA LEU A 138 15.27 6.80 -12.50
C LEU A 138 14.68 7.60 -11.34
N ARG A 139 13.38 7.87 -11.39
CA ARG A 139 12.68 8.56 -10.31
C ARG A 139 12.69 7.69 -9.03
N PRO A 140 12.37 8.27 -7.85
CA PRO A 140 12.15 7.49 -6.64
C PRO A 140 11.07 6.41 -6.85
N ASN A 141 11.04 5.42 -5.96
CA ASN A 141 10.04 4.35 -5.99
C ASN A 141 8.61 4.89 -6.12
N VAL A 142 7.71 4.14 -6.76
CA VAL A 142 6.31 4.56 -6.93
C VAL A 142 5.68 4.75 -5.55
N GLU A 143 5.12 5.94 -5.32
CA GLU A 143 4.45 6.26 -4.06
C GLU A 143 3.17 5.44 -3.91
N THR A 144 3.00 4.84 -2.74
CA THR A 144 1.83 4.02 -2.37
C THR A 144 1.14 4.59 -1.13
N PRO A 145 0.60 5.82 -1.20
CA PRO A 145 0.06 6.52 -0.03
C PRO A 145 -1.10 5.80 0.65
N ALA A 146 -1.92 5.05 -0.09
CA ALA A 146 -3.01 4.27 0.51
C ALA A 146 -2.44 3.10 1.32
N THR A 147 -1.43 2.41 0.79
CA THR A 147 -0.71 1.35 1.51
C THR A 147 0.01 1.91 2.75
N ASP A 148 0.67 3.06 2.62
CA ASP A 148 1.37 3.69 3.74
C ASP A 148 0.40 4.11 4.85
N ALA A 149 -0.74 4.71 4.49
CA ALA A 149 -1.80 5.07 5.43
C ALA A 149 -2.40 3.82 6.10
N PHE A 150 -2.58 2.73 5.36
CA PHE A 150 -3.04 1.46 5.91
C PHE A 150 -2.05 0.87 6.92
N LEU A 151 -0.76 0.83 6.59
CA LEU A 151 0.28 0.35 7.50
C LEU A 151 0.41 1.21 8.76
N ALA A 152 0.29 2.53 8.63
CA ALA A 152 0.26 3.46 9.75
C ALA A 152 -0.92 3.17 10.70
N GLU A 153 -2.11 2.92 10.13
CA GLU A 153 -3.30 2.55 10.88
C GLU A 153 -3.15 1.20 11.60
N VAL A 154 -2.57 0.18 10.94
CA VAL A 154 -2.31 -1.14 11.56
C VAL A 154 -1.33 -1.01 12.72
N ARG A 155 -0.26 -0.22 12.56
CA ARG A 155 0.69 0.06 13.65
C ARG A 155 0.00 0.78 14.81
N ALA A 156 -0.84 1.77 14.52
CA ALA A 156 -1.61 2.49 15.54
C ALA A 156 -2.57 1.57 16.31
N GLN A 157 -3.24 0.64 15.63
CA GLN A 157 -4.11 -0.35 16.28
C GLN A 157 -3.34 -1.27 17.23
N GLY A 158 -2.14 -1.71 16.86
CA GLY A 158 -1.27 -2.50 17.74
C GLY A 158 -0.86 -1.74 19.01
N VAL A 159 -0.59 -0.44 18.88
CA VAL A 159 -0.29 0.46 20.01
C VAL A 159 -1.53 0.68 20.88
N GLU A 160 -2.71 0.82 20.30
CA GLU A 160 -3.98 0.93 21.04
C GLU A 160 -4.30 -0.33 21.84
N MET A 161 -4.00 -1.52 21.32
CA MET A 161 -4.12 -2.77 22.09
C MET A 161 -3.24 -2.76 23.35
N TYR A 162 -2.03 -2.18 23.27
CA TYR A 162 -1.18 -2.04 24.43
C TYR A 162 -1.77 -1.07 25.46
N ALA A 163 -2.35 0.06 25.02
CA ALA A 163 -3.06 0.97 25.92
C ALA A 163 -4.25 0.30 26.62
N ASP A 164 -5.01 -0.54 25.91
CA ASP A 164 -6.12 -1.29 26.50
C ASP A 164 -5.63 -2.33 27.52
N ASN A 165 -4.48 -2.96 27.29
CA ASN A 165 -3.86 -3.84 28.27
C ASN A 165 -3.43 -3.08 29.55
N LEU A 166 -2.95 -1.85 29.41
CA LEU A 166 -2.62 -0.98 30.55
C LEU A 166 -3.87 -0.60 31.35
N ASP A 167 -4.99 -0.30 30.68
CA ASP A 167 -6.26 -0.02 31.36
C ASP A 167 -6.77 -1.26 32.11
N ASN A 168 -6.69 -2.45 31.52
CA ASN A 168 -7.06 -3.69 32.21
C ASN A 168 -6.20 -3.92 33.46
N ALA A 169 -4.89 -3.67 33.37
CA ALA A 169 -3.99 -3.76 34.51
C ALA A 169 -4.32 -2.69 35.58
N ALA A 170 -4.78 -1.51 35.17
CA ALA A 170 -5.22 -0.47 36.09
C ALA A 170 -6.49 -0.90 36.84
N ASP A 171 -7.44 -1.53 36.17
CA ASP A 171 -8.67 -2.02 36.79
C ASP A 171 -8.39 -3.15 37.81
N ASP A 172 -7.42 -4.03 37.53
CA ASP A 172 -6.97 -5.04 38.50
C ASP A 172 -6.23 -4.42 39.69
N ALA A 173 -5.41 -3.39 39.46
CA ALA A 173 -4.77 -2.63 40.54
C ALA A 173 -5.79 -1.90 41.42
N GLU A 174 -6.88 -1.39 40.83
CA GLU A 174 -7.99 -0.75 41.54
C GLU A 174 -8.71 -1.76 42.46
N ARG A 175 -8.96 -2.99 41.97
CA ARG A 175 -9.51 -4.08 42.81
C ARG A 175 -8.58 -4.45 43.96
N GLY A 176 -7.27 -4.33 43.78
CA GLY A 176 -6.26 -4.57 44.80
C GLY A 176 -6.01 -3.40 45.76
N GLY A 177 -6.64 -2.24 45.56
CA GLY A 177 -6.45 -1.05 46.38
C GLY A 177 -5.13 -0.31 46.15
N PHE A 178 -4.49 -0.49 44.98
CA PHE A 178 -3.20 0.13 44.65
C PHE A 178 -3.39 1.47 43.91
N ASP A 179 -3.95 2.48 44.57
CA ASP A 179 -4.30 3.79 43.99
C ASP A 179 -3.19 4.47 43.17
N TYR A 180 -1.93 4.37 43.61
CA TYR A 180 -0.80 4.94 42.87
C TYR A 180 -0.56 4.23 41.53
N ALA A 181 -0.68 2.90 41.52
CA ALA A 181 -0.52 2.10 40.31
C ALA A 181 -1.64 2.38 39.30
N VAL A 182 -2.88 2.56 39.77
CA VAL A 182 -4.03 2.93 38.91
C VAL A 182 -3.77 4.24 38.16
N LYS A 183 -3.35 5.28 38.88
CA LYS A 183 -3.04 6.60 38.28
C LYS A 183 -1.91 6.51 37.27
N PHE A 184 -0.85 5.77 37.61
CA PHE A 184 0.29 5.58 36.70
C PHE A 184 -0.13 4.86 35.42
N LEU A 185 -0.81 3.72 35.54
CA LEU A 185 -1.20 2.89 34.38
C LEU A 185 -2.18 3.61 33.45
N ARG A 186 -3.18 4.33 34.00
CA ARG A 186 -4.11 5.13 33.19
C ARG A 186 -3.43 6.32 32.50
N SER A 187 -2.45 6.94 33.17
CA SER A 187 -1.62 7.99 32.59
C SER A 187 -0.81 7.45 31.42
N GLU A 188 -0.17 6.29 31.59
CA GLU A 188 0.61 5.63 30.54
C GLU A 188 -0.27 5.22 29.35
N ALA A 189 -1.43 4.61 29.60
CA ALA A 189 -2.39 4.25 28.56
C ALA A 189 -2.81 5.47 27.73
N SER A 190 -2.94 6.63 28.36
CA SER A 190 -3.25 7.90 27.68
C SER A 190 -2.08 8.37 26.80
N GLY A 191 -0.84 8.28 27.29
CA GLY A 191 0.36 8.58 26.50
C GLY A 191 0.53 7.66 25.28
N VAL A 192 0.29 6.37 25.46
CA VAL A 192 0.33 5.36 24.40
C VAL A 192 -0.72 5.65 23.31
N ARG A 193 -1.94 6.07 23.70
CA ARG A 193 -2.98 6.48 22.72
C ARG A 193 -2.59 7.71 21.92
N LEU A 194 -1.95 8.70 22.55
CA LEU A 194 -1.42 9.87 21.85
C LEU A 194 -0.35 9.47 20.83
N PHE A 195 0.50 8.50 21.15
CA PHE A 195 1.48 7.98 20.21
C PHE A 195 0.82 7.24 19.03
N ALA A 196 -0.24 6.45 19.28
CA ALA A 196 -1.01 5.82 18.20
C ALA A 196 -1.59 6.87 17.21
N ASP A 197 -2.07 8.01 17.72
CA ASP A 197 -2.56 9.11 16.89
C ASP A 197 -1.45 9.81 16.09
N GLN A 198 -0.22 9.83 16.59
CA GLN A 198 0.94 10.33 15.85
C GLN A 198 1.30 9.41 14.68
N LEU A 199 1.24 8.09 14.87
CA LEU A 199 1.49 7.11 13.81
C LEU A 199 0.54 7.32 12.63
N ARG A 200 -0.75 7.57 12.89
CA ARG A 200 -1.76 7.86 11.84
C ARG A 200 -1.47 9.12 11.03
N LYS A 201 -0.78 10.09 11.62
CA LYS A 201 -0.42 11.37 10.97
C LYS A 201 0.86 11.25 10.13
N GLY A 202 1.48 10.07 10.09
CA GLY A 202 2.81 9.89 9.47
C GLY A 202 3.92 10.62 10.25
N GLY A 203 3.73 10.88 11.54
CA GLY A 203 4.72 11.57 12.36
C GLY A 203 6.02 10.78 12.45
N ASN A 204 7.13 11.43 12.11
CA ASN A 204 8.52 10.94 12.07
C ASN A 204 8.77 9.67 12.90
N GLN A 205 8.90 8.55 12.20
CA GLN A 205 9.81 7.48 12.62
C GLN A 205 11.21 7.77 12.10
#